data_AF-A0A952VXQ8-F1
#
_entry.id   AF-A0A952VXQ8-F1
#
_cell.length_a   1.000
_cell.length_b   1.000
_cell.length_c   1.000
_cell.angle_alpha   90.00
_cell.angle_beta   90.00
_cell.angle_gamma   90.00
#
_symmetry.space_group_name_H-M   'P 1'
#
loop_
_entity.id
_entity.type
_entity.pdbx_description
1 polymer ?
#
loop_
_entity_poly.entity_id
_entity_poly.type
_entity_poly.pdbx_seq_one_letter_code
_entity_poly.pdbx_strand_id
1 'polypeptide(L)'
;VDLVFSCDTYHQMNDRVAYFRSLASSLRPGGRVAILDFRPRGFVSGLFGHRLEKEAVRREMEDAGYLLVDDYDLIDRQHFQIFAKAES
;
A
#
# COMPACT_ATOMS: atom_id res chain seq x y z
N VAL A 1 -14.36 -5.69 -8.20
CA VAL A 1 -14.29 -4.91 -6.96
C VAL A 1 -13.99 -3.46 -7.31
N ASP A 2 -14.64 -2.49 -6.66
CA ASP A 2 -14.42 -1.05 -6.92
C ASP A 2 -13.35 -0.46 -5.98
N LEU A 3 -13.28 -0.95 -4.73
CA LEU A 3 -12.28 -0.55 -3.75
C LEU A 3 -11.82 -1.75 -2.94
N VAL A 4 -10.50 -1.92 -2.82
CA VAL A 4 -9.88 -2.75 -1.79
C VAL A 4 -9.26 -1.82 -0.78
N PHE A 5 -9.57 -2.02 0.50
CA PHE A 5 -9.01 -1.23 1.58
C PHE A 5 -8.20 -2.12 2.51
N SER A 6 -6.92 -1.79 2.68
CA SER A 6 -6.03 -2.40 3.65
C SER A 6 -5.76 -1.39 4.77
N CYS A 7 -6.04 -1.79 6.01
CA CYS A 7 -5.90 -0.95 7.20
C CYS A 7 -5.12 -1.75 8.25
N ASP A 8 -4.02 -1.19 8.75
CA ASP A 8 -3.17 -1.77 9.81
C ASP A 8 -2.69 -3.21 9.56
N THR A 9 -2.71 -3.66 8.31
CA THR A 9 -2.47 -5.05 7.94
C THR A 9 -1.48 -5.21 6.80
N TYR A 10 -1.18 -4.14 6.06
CA TYR A 10 -0.27 -4.19 4.92
C TYR A 10 1.12 -4.68 5.37
N HIS A 11 1.64 -4.17 6.48
CA HIS A 11 2.93 -4.60 7.03
C HIS A 11 2.99 -6.09 7.47
N GLN A 12 1.85 -6.75 7.70
CA GLN A 12 1.78 -8.17 8.08
C GLN A 12 1.75 -9.11 6.87
N MET A 13 1.55 -8.58 5.66
CA MET A 13 1.43 -9.38 4.45
C MET A 13 2.80 -9.83 3.94
N ASN A 14 2.91 -11.11 3.61
CA ASN A 14 4.03 -11.67 2.87
C ASN A 14 3.84 -11.47 1.36
N ASP A 15 4.93 -11.38 0.59
CA ASP A 15 4.94 -11.31 -0.88
C ASP A 15 3.93 -10.30 -1.47
N ARG A 16 3.90 -9.08 -0.91
CA ARG A 16 2.91 -8.04 -1.23
C ARG A 16 2.83 -7.74 -2.72
N VAL A 17 3.96 -7.64 -3.39
CA VAL A 17 4.01 -7.40 -4.84
C VAL A 17 3.24 -8.48 -5.61
N ALA A 18 3.45 -9.76 -5.28
CA ALA A 18 2.76 -10.87 -5.94
C ALA A 18 1.26 -10.87 -5.63
N TYR A 19 0.90 -10.62 -4.36
CA TYR A 19 -0.51 -10.49 -3.95
C TYR A 19 -1.23 -9.39 -4.73
N PHE A 20 -0.69 -8.18 -4.74
CA PHE A 20 -1.34 -7.03 -5.39
C PHE A 20 -1.32 -7.15 -6.91
N ARG A 21 -0.30 -7.77 -7.51
CA ARG A 21 -0.29 -8.09 -8.95
C ARG A 21 -1.43 -9.04 -9.32
N SER A 22 -1.67 -10.08 -8.52
CA SER A 22 -2.80 -11.00 -8.71
C SER A 22 -4.15 -10.29 -8.52
N LEU A 23 -4.25 -9.46 -7.48
CA LEU A 23 -5.45 -8.70 -7.13
C LEU A 23 -5.93 -7.79 -8.28
N ALA A 24 -5.03 -7.29 -9.12
CA ALA A 24 -5.36 -6.40 -10.23
C ALA A 24 -6.41 -7.00 -11.19
N SER A 25 -6.46 -8.34 -11.31
CA SER A 25 -7.47 -9.04 -12.13
C SER A 25 -8.89 -9.00 -11.55
N SER A 26 -9.01 -8.77 -10.24
CA SER A 26 -10.29 -8.71 -9.51
C SER A 26 -10.87 -7.30 -9.41
N LEU A 27 -10.08 -6.28 -9.78
CA LEU A 27 -10.51 -4.89 -9.82
C LEU A 27 -11.28 -4.59 -11.12
N ARG A 28 -12.36 -3.84 -10.98
CA ARG A 28 -13.07 -3.28 -12.14
C ARG A 28 -12.22 -2.16 -12.77
N PRO A 29 -12.49 -1.76 -14.03
CA PRO A 29 -11.95 -0.51 -14.57
C PRO A 29 -12.24 0.67 -13.62
N GLY A 30 -11.22 1.48 -13.35
CA GLY A 30 -11.31 2.58 -12.37
C GLY A 30 -11.30 2.14 -10.89
N GLY A 31 -11.18 0.84 -10.61
CA GLY A 31 -11.08 0.31 -9.25
C GLY A 31 -9.78 0.72 -8.56
N ARG A 32 -9.82 0.86 -7.23
CA ARG A 32 -8.72 1.39 -6.43
C ARG A 32 -8.29 0.45 -5.31
N VAL A 33 -7.04 0.64 -4.86
CA VAL A 33 -6.51 0.07 -3.62
C VAL A 33 -6.15 1.22 -2.70
N ALA A 34 -6.72 1.25 -1.50
CA ALA A 34 -6.41 2.23 -0.48
C ALA A 34 -5.65 1.53 0.67
N ILE A 35 -4.52 2.10 1.08
CA ILE A 35 -3.64 1.53 2.10
C ILE A 35 -3.44 2.57 3.19
N LEU A 36 -3.85 2.21 4.41
CA LEU A 36 -3.63 2.95 5.64
C LEU A 36 -2.77 2.11 6.58
N ASP A 37 -1.56 2.57 6.90
CA ASP A 37 -0.65 1.83 7.79
C ASP A 37 0.29 2.76 8.60
N PHE A 38 0.95 2.19 9.60
CA PHE A 38 1.84 2.89 10.53
C PHE A 38 3.21 3.20 9.94
N ARG A 39 3.68 4.43 10.21
CA ARG A 39 5.07 4.83 9.96
C ARG A 39 6.02 4.21 10.99
N PRO A 40 7.27 3.87 10.61
CA PRO A 40 8.31 3.47 11.56
C PRO A 40 8.52 4.52 12.65
N ARG A 41 8.83 4.08 13.88
CA ARG A 41 9.14 5.02 14.99
C ARG A 41 10.41 4.63 15.74
N GLY A 42 11.40 5.51 15.69
CA GLY A 42 12.65 5.38 16.44
C GLY A 42 13.60 4.31 15.89
N PHE A 43 14.87 4.38 16.34
CA PHE A 43 15.97 3.53 15.89
C PHE A 43 15.68 2.02 16.00
N VAL A 44 14.86 1.63 16.99
CA VAL A 44 14.51 0.23 17.26
C VAL A 44 13.45 -0.32 16.30
N SER A 45 12.56 0.52 15.76
CA SER A 45 11.53 0.08 14.80
C SER A 45 12.12 -0.39 13.47
N GLY A 46 13.28 0.13 13.06
CA GLY A 46 14.01 -0.33 11.88
C GLY A 46 14.66 -1.72 12.06
N LEU A 47 14.89 -2.14 13.31
CA LEU A 47 15.46 -3.45 13.64
C LEU A 47 14.42 -4.57 13.71
N PHE A 48 13.14 -4.25 13.93
CA PHE A 48 12.08 -5.24 14.16
C PHE A 48 11.07 -5.39 13.02
N GLY A 49 11.28 -4.75 11.86
CA GLY A 49 10.55 -5.07 10.61
C GLY A 49 9.01 -4.87 10.61
N HIS A 50 8.41 -4.43 11.71
CA HIS A 50 6.95 -4.37 11.87
C HIS A 50 6.30 -3.07 11.37
N ARG A 51 7.06 -2.15 10.78
CA ARG A 51 6.53 -0.89 10.23
C ARG A 51 7.23 -0.57 8.92
N LEU A 52 6.45 -0.12 7.93
CA LEU A 52 6.90 0.08 6.57
C LEU A 52 6.82 1.56 6.21
N GLU A 53 7.89 2.12 5.64
CA GLU A 53 7.85 3.49 5.14
C GLU A 53 6.90 3.61 3.96
N LYS A 54 6.22 4.75 3.81
CA LYS A 54 5.25 4.97 2.73
C LYS A 54 5.88 4.87 1.33
N GLU A 55 7.17 5.17 1.22
CA GLU A 55 7.95 5.01 0.00
C GLU A 55 8.18 3.54 -0.37
N ALA A 56 8.24 2.64 0.61
CA ALA A 56 8.35 1.21 0.36
C ALA A 56 7.00 0.63 -0.11
N VAL A 57 5.90 1.03 0.53
CA VAL A 57 4.54 0.72 0.06
C VAL A 57 4.34 1.18 -1.37
N ARG A 58 4.71 2.43 -1.67
CA ARG A 58 4.63 2.97 -3.02
C ARG A 58 5.40 2.14 -4.05
N ARG A 59 6.67 1.83 -3.78
CA ARG A 59 7.52 1.03 -4.69
C ARG A 59 6.92 -0.34 -4.96
N GLU A 60 6.46 -1.02 -3.91
CA GLU A 60 5.85 -2.35 -4.05
C GLU A 60 4.55 -2.31 -4.88
N MET A 61 3.74 -1.27 -4.70
CA MET A 61 2.53 -1.07 -5.51
C MET A 61 2.87 -0.74 -6.96
N GLU A 62 3.91 0.07 -7.21
CA GLU A 62 4.44 0.33 -8.56
C GLU A 62 4.94 -0.98 -9.22
N ASP A 63 5.73 -1.79 -8.50
CA ASP A 63 6.18 -3.11 -8.96
C ASP A 63 5.03 -4.10 -9.20
N ALA A 64 3.91 -3.92 -8.51
CA ALA A 64 2.68 -4.69 -8.69
C ALA A 64 1.81 -4.20 -9.86
N GLY A 65 2.20 -3.10 -10.54
CA GLY A 65 1.50 -2.56 -11.71
C GLY A 65 0.44 -1.50 -11.37
N TYR A 66 0.60 -0.81 -10.25
CA TYR A 66 -0.28 0.29 -9.84
C TYR A 66 0.42 1.64 -9.94
N LEU A 67 -0.36 2.70 -10.02
CA LEU A 67 0.07 4.09 -9.94
C LEU A 67 -0.51 4.74 -8.69
N LEU A 68 0.31 5.53 -7.99
CA LEU A 68 -0.14 6.36 -6.88
C LEU A 68 -1.06 7.46 -7.43
N VAL A 69 -2.29 7.53 -6.91
CA VAL A 69 -3.29 8.52 -7.29
C VAL A 69 -3.34 9.65 -6.27
N ASP A 70 -3.33 9.30 -4.98
CA ASP A 70 -3.35 10.26 -3.88
C ASP A 70 -2.47 9.76 -2.72
N ASP A 71 -1.87 10.69 -1.98
CA ASP A 71 -1.11 10.44 -0.75
C ASP A 71 -1.51 11.50 0.29
N TYR A 72 -2.00 11.04 1.44
CA TYR A 72 -2.51 11.87 2.51
C TYR A 72 -1.72 11.64 3.79
N ASP A 73 -1.17 12.73 4.32
CA ASP A 73 -0.50 12.79 5.62
C ASP A 73 -1.43 13.37 6.69
N LEU A 74 -2.67 12.86 6.77
CA LEU A 74 -3.74 13.43 7.61
C LEU A 74 -3.90 12.74 8.98
N ILE A 75 -3.37 11.53 9.14
CA ILE A 75 -3.56 10.70 10.33
C ILE A 75 -2.23 10.63 11.09
N ASP A 76 -2.28 10.98 12.37
CA ASP A 76 -1.09 10.96 13.23
C ASP A 76 -0.44 9.56 13.22
N ARG A 77 0.87 9.53 12.93
CA ARG A 77 1.72 8.32 12.88
C ARG A 77 1.37 7.31 11.79
N GLN A 78 0.45 7.62 10.88
CA GLN A 78 0.09 6.74 9.77
C GLN A 78 0.32 7.45 8.42
N HIS A 79 0.31 6.67 7.35
CA HIS A 79 0.28 7.18 5.99
C HIS A 79 -0.94 6.60 5.29
N PHE A 80 -1.58 7.38 4.41
CA PHE A 80 -2.75 6.94 3.68
C PHE A 80 -2.55 7.17 2.19
N GLN A 81 -2.42 6.07 1.43
CA GLN A 81 -2.12 6.12 0.01
C GLN A 81 -3.21 5.43 -0.80
N ILE A 82 -3.58 6.01 -1.93
CA ILE A 82 -4.57 5.47 -2.85
C ILE A 82 -3.89 5.18 -4.18
N PHE A 83 -4.12 3.98 -4.69
CA PHE A 83 -3.53 3.46 -5.92
C PHE A 83 -4.62 3.05 -6.91
N ALA A 84 -4.34 3.21 -8.19
CA ALA A 84 -5.14 2.68 -9.29
C ALA A 84 -4.25 1.80 -10.19
N LYS A 85 -4.85 0.88 -10.93
CA LYS A 85 -4.10 0.07 -11.91
C LYS A 85 -3.47 1.00 -12.95
N ALA A 86 -2.21 0.76 -13.31
CA ALA A 86 -1.61 1.44 -14.45
C ALA A 86 -2.40 1.06 -15.72
N GLU A 87 -2.94 2.05 -16.43
CA GLU A 87 -3.57 1.77 -17.73
C GLU A 87 -2.51 1.21 -18.68
N SER A 88 -2.88 0.17 -19.44
CA SER A 88 -2.05 -0.43 -20.48
C SER A 88 -2.32 0.22 -21.82
#